data_AF-A0A8T5ND29-F1
#
_entry.id   AF-A0A8T5ND29-F1
#
_cell.length_a   1.000
_cell.length_b   1.000
_cell.length_c   1.000
_cell.angle_alpha   90.00
_cell.angle_beta   90.00
_cell.angle_gamma   90.00
#
_symmetry.space_group_name_H-M   'P 1'
#
loop_
_entity.id
_entity.type
_entity.pdbx_description
1 polymer ?
#
loop_
_entity_poly.entity_id
_entity_poly.type
_entity_poly.pdbx_seq_one_letter_code
_entity_poly.pdbx_strand_id
1 'polypeptide(L)'
;MNFRTKSYLRKRFGDYYQNSELPMPYDFKRREWGFIFFDELPEVVMRRHRAFSSEGEAAEYLRGMVPAHVYHSAAYYQFPGAGTMKEKKWEGADLIFDLDADHLPQKATSYAEMLANVKSETGKLLDFLLEDFGFGEETIRVAFSGGRGYHIHVHDPRVLTLESAQRREIVDYIGGMGINVDFMFREYIIGGESKTYGVRREGGFGFEQNRFDASLQFKTYVLKGSKGTSQKRTITVGLGTKRIISFIDTPGGFGWGKRVSKHLVSYLGDLLSKEEHMALGEISYAIYAYNNPSPNINNSAKEIAGRIFQFKNEHPSWSSKRIYQEIAENTISESFVHDILHSGNKAKKIINIAKSEEAIKLIKDKGIIDFGGVPEFFEIILQHTVEEFGIKLGAKTDEPVTADIRRLIRMPSSLHGGSGMRVVPLTLAEFDQFEPLRDAVVFSEKEIKIEVFPPLKPQNSLVEMKGKSIKVEEGINTVPEYAGIYLMCRGAAEYA
;
A
#
# COMPACT_ATOMS: atom_id res chain seq x y z
N MET A 1 8.63 30.61 -12.40
CA MET A 1 8.78 30.13 -13.79
C MET A 1 8.50 31.26 -14.75
N ASN A 2 9.58 31.82 -15.30
CA ASN A 2 9.56 32.92 -16.25
C ASN A 2 9.03 32.52 -17.66
N PHE A 3 8.81 33.53 -18.50
CA PHE A 3 8.31 33.35 -19.88
C PHE A 3 9.22 32.48 -20.75
N ARG A 4 10.54 32.65 -20.62
CA ARG A 4 11.53 31.91 -21.42
C ARG A 4 11.49 30.41 -21.12
N THR A 5 11.39 30.07 -19.84
CA THR A 5 11.25 28.71 -19.33
C THR A 5 9.95 28.08 -19.80
N LYS A 6 8.81 28.79 -19.66
CA LYS A 6 7.52 28.32 -20.18
C LYS A 6 7.58 28.04 -21.68
N SER A 7 8.16 28.95 -22.45
CA SER A 7 8.29 28.83 -23.91
C SER A 7 9.17 27.64 -24.29
N TYR A 8 10.29 27.45 -23.60
CA TYR A 8 11.18 26.31 -23.81
C TYR A 8 10.48 24.98 -23.48
N LEU A 9 9.87 24.86 -22.29
CA LEU A 9 9.15 23.65 -21.88
C LEU A 9 7.99 23.34 -22.82
N ARG A 10 7.17 24.33 -23.18
CA ARG A 10 6.08 24.17 -24.14
C ARG A 10 6.60 23.67 -25.48
N LYS A 11 7.70 24.22 -26.00
CA LYS A 11 8.31 23.72 -27.23
C LYS A 11 8.70 22.25 -27.12
N ARG A 12 9.41 21.86 -26.06
CA ARG A 12 9.87 20.46 -25.88
C ARG A 12 8.71 19.48 -25.65
N PHE A 13 7.68 19.88 -24.91
CA PHE A 13 6.45 19.09 -24.78
C PHE A 13 5.72 18.97 -26.12
N GLY A 14 5.69 20.04 -26.92
CA GLY A 14 5.13 20.03 -28.26
C GLY A 14 5.86 19.05 -29.17
N ASP A 15 7.20 19.13 -29.20
CA ASP A 15 8.05 18.19 -29.94
C ASP A 15 7.76 16.73 -29.52
N TYR A 16 7.58 16.47 -28.22
CA TYR A 16 7.18 15.15 -27.72
C TYR A 16 5.82 14.71 -28.26
N TYR A 17 4.76 15.52 -28.12
CA TYR A 17 3.41 15.16 -28.56
C TYR A 17 3.30 14.98 -30.08
N GLN A 18 4.13 15.68 -30.87
CA GLN A 18 4.18 15.54 -32.32
C GLN A 18 4.80 14.21 -32.76
N ASN A 19 5.81 13.73 -32.02
CA ASN A 19 6.62 12.57 -32.43
C ASN A 19 6.29 11.28 -31.65
N SER A 20 5.34 11.33 -30.70
CA SER A 20 5.00 10.19 -29.85
C SER A 20 3.65 9.58 -30.24
N GLU A 21 3.54 8.27 -30.03
CA GLU A 21 2.25 7.59 -30.02
C GLU A 21 1.47 7.96 -28.76
N LEU A 22 0.18 8.25 -28.93
CA LEU A 22 -0.73 8.70 -27.88
C LEU A 22 -1.90 7.71 -27.81
N PRO A 23 -1.70 6.48 -27.29
CA PRO A 23 -2.77 5.51 -27.16
C PRO A 23 -3.88 6.09 -26.29
N MET A 24 -5.12 6.03 -26.79
CA MET A 24 -6.25 6.57 -26.06
C MET A 24 -6.64 5.67 -24.89
N PRO A 25 -7.11 6.24 -23.77
CA PRO A 25 -7.68 5.45 -22.69
C PRO A 25 -8.83 4.55 -23.18
N TYR A 26 -9.04 3.43 -22.49
CA TYR A 26 -10.16 2.56 -22.75
C TYR A 26 -11.49 3.35 -22.71
N ASP A 27 -12.32 3.20 -23.75
CA ASP A 27 -13.59 3.92 -23.92
C ASP A 27 -13.50 5.45 -23.79
N PHE A 28 -12.41 6.05 -24.28
CA PHE A 28 -12.15 7.49 -24.17
C PHE A 28 -13.28 8.41 -24.63
N LYS A 29 -14.12 7.96 -25.58
CA LYS A 29 -15.26 8.74 -26.10
C LYS A 29 -16.34 8.99 -25.06
N ARG A 30 -16.42 8.13 -24.04
CA ARG A 30 -17.36 8.24 -22.92
C ARG A 30 -16.75 8.95 -21.71
N ARG A 31 -15.52 9.45 -21.82
CA ARG A 31 -14.80 10.08 -20.70
C ARG A 31 -14.76 11.59 -20.87
N GLU A 32 -14.85 12.28 -19.75
CA GLU A 32 -14.49 13.69 -19.68
C GLU A 32 -12.97 13.84 -19.72
N TRP A 33 -12.49 14.87 -20.41
CA TRP A 33 -11.09 15.24 -20.45
C TRP A 33 -10.82 16.56 -19.73
N GLY A 34 -9.66 16.64 -19.09
CA GLY A 34 -9.17 17.79 -18.34
C GLY A 34 -7.73 18.12 -18.67
N PHE A 35 -7.39 19.41 -18.71
CA PHE A 35 -6.07 19.88 -19.14
C PHE A 35 -5.56 21.01 -18.24
N ILE A 36 -4.24 21.07 -18.06
CA ILE A 36 -3.54 22.23 -17.47
C ILE A 36 -2.50 22.70 -18.49
N PHE A 37 -2.42 24.00 -18.74
CA PHE A 37 -1.50 24.59 -19.72
C PHE A 37 -0.36 25.36 -19.06
N PHE A 38 0.77 25.49 -19.77
CA PHE A 38 1.95 26.23 -19.29
C PHE A 38 1.66 27.70 -18.99
N ASP A 39 0.73 28.30 -19.72
CA ASP A 39 0.41 29.72 -19.60
C ASP A 39 -0.17 30.05 -18.21
N GLU A 40 -0.89 29.10 -17.62
CA GLU A 40 -1.54 29.21 -16.31
C GLU A 40 -0.58 28.96 -15.14
N LEU A 41 0.52 28.21 -15.35
CA LEU A 41 1.48 27.91 -14.28
C LEU A 41 2.17 29.18 -13.72
N PRO A 42 2.42 29.29 -12.41
CA PRO A 42 2.28 28.24 -11.39
C PRO A 42 0.86 28.06 -10.85
N GLU A 43 -0.10 28.92 -11.21
CA GLU A 43 -1.49 28.76 -10.79
C GLU A 43 -2.11 27.55 -11.51
N VAL A 44 -2.53 26.55 -10.75
CA VAL A 44 -3.07 25.32 -11.33
C VAL A 44 -4.53 25.54 -11.69
N VAL A 45 -4.77 26.01 -12.92
CA VAL A 45 -6.10 26.13 -13.51
C VAL A 45 -6.36 24.91 -14.39
N MET A 46 -7.43 24.19 -14.10
CA MET A 46 -7.81 23.01 -14.88
C MET A 46 -8.96 23.34 -15.84
N ARG A 47 -8.74 23.16 -17.14
CA ARG A 47 -9.77 23.27 -18.18
C ARG A 47 -10.46 21.92 -18.36
N ARG A 48 -11.74 21.84 -17.99
CA ARG A 48 -12.54 20.61 -17.91
C ARG A 48 -13.69 20.57 -18.93
N HIS A 49 -14.56 19.56 -18.84
CA HIS A 49 -15.76 19.38 -19.66
C HIS A 49 -15.46 19.23 -21.17
N ARG A 50 -14.32 18.62 -21.51
CA ARG A 50 -14.00 18.25 -22.89
C ARG A 50 -14.33 16.79 -23.15
N ALA A 51 -14.64 16.49 -24.40
CA ALA A 51 -14.85 15.14 -24.90
C ALA A 51 -14.40 15.09 -26.36
N PHE A 52 -13.98 13.91 -26.81
CA PHE A 52 -13.50 13.69 -28.18
C PHE A 52 -14.28 12.54 -28.83
N SER A 53 -14.58 12.69 -30.11
CA SER A 53 -15.36 11.72 -30.90
C SER A 53 -14.48 10.69 -31.61
N SER A 54 -13.20 11.00 -31.81
CA SER A 54 -12.22 10.14 -32.49
C SER A 54 -10.82 10.30 -31.88
N GLU A 55 -9.95 9.31 -32.13
CA GLU A 55 -8.56 9.34 -31.67
C GLU A 55 -7.77 10.46 -32.36
N GLY A 56 -8.06 10.70 -33.65
CA GLY A 56 -7.44 11.78 -34.43
C GLY A 56 -7.73 13.15 -33.84
N GLU A 57 -8.99 13.43 -33.49
CA GLU A 57 -9.39 14.70 -32.86
C GLU A 57 -8.66 14.93 -31.53
N ALA A 58 -8.58 13.89 -30.68
CA ALA A 58 -7.87 13.97 -29.41
C ALA A 58 -6.36 14.19 -29.62
N ALA A 59 -5.74 13.46 -30.55
CA ALA A 59 -4.32 13.58 -30.85
C ALA A 59 -3.97 14.97 -31.44
N GLU A 60 -4.77 15.47 -32.38
CA GLU A 60 -4.62 16.82 -32.95
C GLU A 60 -4.74 17.90 -31.87
N TYR A 61 -5.69 17.76 -30.96
CA TYR A 61 -5.84 18.67 -29.83
C TYR A 61 -4.59 18.70 -28.95
N LEU A 62 -4.05 17.53 -28.59
CA LEU A 62 -2.82 17.45 -27.77
C LEU A 62 -1.61 18.06 -28.49
N ARG A 63 -1.45 17.77 -29.78
CA ARG A 63 -0.37 18.29 -30.64
C ARG A 63 -0.45 19.80 -30.87
N GLY A 64 -1.66 20.35 -30.99
CA GLY A 64 -1.87 21.78 -31.20
C GLY A 64 -1.85 22.60 -29.91
N MET A 65 -2.49 22.10 -28.86
CA MET A 65 -2.67 22.85 -27.61
C MET A 65 -1.49 22.70 -26.64
N VAL A 66 -0.73 21.61 -26.75
CA VAL A 66 0.50 21.32 -25.98
C VAL A 66 0.29 21.50 -24.46
N PRO A 67 -0.57 20.67 -23.84
CA PRO A 67 -0.85 20.75 -22.42
C PRO A 67 0.35 20.33 -21.57
N ALA A 68 0.54 21.00 -20.43
CA ALA A 68 1.51 20.61 -19.41
C ALA A 68 1.06 19.36 -18.64
N HIS A 69 -0.26 19.19 -18.46
CA HIS A 69 -0.85 17.98 -17.91
C HIS A 69 -2.12 17.60 -18.66
N VAL A 70 -2.32 16.30 -18.86
CA VAL A 70 -3.49 15.72 -19.52
C VAL A 70 -4.17 14.74 -18.57
N TYR A 71 -5.49 14.83 -18.46
CA TYR A 71 -6.31 13.95 -17.64
C TYR A 71 -7.57 13.49 -18.38
N HIS A 72 -8.10 12.35 -17.96
CA HIS A 72 -9.43 11.88 -18.30
C HIS A 72 -10.16 11.40 -17.05
N SER A 73 -11.49 11.32 -17.07
CA SER A 73 -12.26 10.79 -15.95
C SER A 73 -12.09 9.29 -15.80
N ALA A 74 -12.10 8.81 -14.56
CA ALA A 74 -12.35 7.40 -14.20
C ALA A 74 -13.77 6.97 -14.61
N ALA A 75 -14.69 7.94 -14.55
CA ALA A 75 -16.09 7.78 -14.90
C ALA A 75 -16.34 7.71 -16.41
N TYR A 76 -17.41 7.00 -16.73
CA TYR A 76 -18.07 6.95 -18.03
C TYR A 76 -19.37 7.75 -17.99
N TYR A 77 -19.65 8.46 -19.06
CA TYR A 77 -20.80 9.35 -19.20
C TYR A 77 -21.44 9.16 -20.58
N GLN A 78 -22.76 9.30 -20.65
CA GLN A 78 -23.45 9.42 -21.93
C GLN A 78 -23.07 10.73 -22.64
N PHE A 79 -22.90 11.81 -21.88
CA PHE A 79 -22.55 13.14 -22.40
C PHE A 79 -21.34 13.74 -21.66
N PRO A 80 -20.12 13.24 -21.90
CA PRO A 80 -18.94 13.58 -21.11
C PRO A 80 -18.54 15.07 -21.12
N GLY A 81 -18.86 15.78 -22.20
CA GLY A 81 -18.60 17.21 -22.37
C GLY A 81 -19.65 18.14 -21.73
N ALA A 82 -20.71 17.61 -21.10
CA ALA A 82 -21.73 18.45 -20.48
C ALA A 82 -21.17 19.26 -19.28
N GLY A 83 -21.74 20.45 -19.03
CA GLY A 83 -21.29 21.35 -17.99
C GLY A 83 -21.64 20.88 -16.58
N THR A 84 -22.75 20.15 -16.41
CA THR A 84 -23.22 19.70 -15.09
C THR A 84 -23.28 18.17 -14.96
N MET A 85 -23.12 17.66 -13.75
CA MET A 85 -23.14 16.21 -13.49
C MET A 85 -24.47 15.54 -13.87
N LYS A 86 -25.60 16.25 -13.67
CA LYS A 86 -26.93 15.74 -14.02
C LYS A 86 -27.05 15.55 -15.54
N GLU A 87 -26.51 16.48 -16.32
CA GLU A 87 -26.53 16.42 -17.78
C GLU A 87 -25.56 15.40 -18.35
N LYS A 88 -24.43 15.14 -17.66
CA LYS A 88 -23.46 14.13 -18.11
C LYS A 88 -24.05 12.72 -18.21
N LYS A 89 -25.04 12.40 -17.36
CA LYS A 89 -25.63 11.06 -17.21
C LYS A 89 -24.56 9.97 -17.01
N TRP A 90 -24.14 9.82 -15.75
CA TRP A 90 -23.14 8.84 -15.33
C TRP A 90 -23.58 7.40 -15.65
N GLU A 91 -22.67 6.61 -16.21
CA GLU A 91 -22.91 5.21 -16.63
C GLU A 91 -22.10 4.19 -15.81
N GLY A 92 -21.07 4.64 -15.10
CA GLY A 92 -20.15 3.78 -14.36
C GLY A 92 -18.81 4.47 -14.12
N ALA A 93 -17.91 3.83 -13.39
CA ALA A 93 -16.53 4.28 -13.24
C ALA A 93 -15.58 3.10 -12.99
N ASP A 94 -14.38 3.17 -13.54
CA ASP A 94 -13.31 2.23 -13.18
C ASP A 94 -13.06 2.25 -11.67
N LEU A 95 -12.60 1.14 -11.08
CA LEU A 95 -12.06 1.16 -9.72
C LEU A 95 -10.60 1.55 -9.75
N ILE A 96 -10.28 2.63 -9.03
CA ILE A 96 -9.00 3.32 -9.17
C ILE A 96 -8.29 3.36 -7.84
N PHE A 97 -7.00 3.09 -7.86
CA PHE A 97 -6.12 3.28 -6.73
C PHE A 97 -5.01 4.24 -7.14
N ASP A 98 -4.79 5.27 -6.32
CA ASP A 98 -3.76 6.28 -6.51
C ASP A 98 -2.76 6.18 -5.37
N LEU A 99 -1.57 5.65 -5.68
CA LEU A 99 -0.49 5.47 -4.73
C LEU A 99 0.53 6.56 -4.96
N ASP A 100 0.46 7.61 -4.13
CA ASP A 100 1.45 8.68 -4.07
C ASP A 100 2.42 8.43 -2.90
N ALA A 101 3.71 8.59 -3.16
CA ALA A 101 4.75 8.43 -2.15
C ALA A 101 4.58 9.34 -0.92
N ASP A 102 3.94 10.50 -1.06
CA ASP A 102 3.66 11.41 0.07
C ASP A 102 2.77 10.75 1.15
N HIS A 103 2.01 9.71 0.78
CA HIS A 103 1.12 8.99 1.69
C HIS A 103 1.79 7.80 2.37
N LEU A 104 3.02 7.46 1.99
CA LEU A 104 3.73 6.36 2.59
C LEU A 104 4.26 6.75 3.98
N PRO A 105 4.20 5.84 4.97
CA PRO A 105 4.68 6.11 6.32
C PRO A 105 6.21 6.23 6.37
N GLN A 106 6.91 5.59 5.43
CA GLN A 106 8.36 5.57 5.36
C GLN A 106 8.88 6.86 4.73
N LYS A 107 9.67 7.62 5.49
CA LYS A 107 10.38 8.79 4.96
C LYS A 107 11.57 8.30 4.14
N ALA A 108 11.50 8.48 2.83
CA ALA A 108 12.62 8.21 1.94
C ALA A 108 13.72 9.27 2.07
N THR A 109 14.98 8.85 1.96
CA THR A 109 16.16 9.73 1.98
C THR A 109 16.52 10.29 0.59
N SER A 110 16.06 9.62 -0.47
CA SER A 110 16.27 10.01 -1.86
C SER A 110 14.98 9.86 -2.69
N TYR A 111 14.95 10.51 -3.86
CA TYR A 111 13.84 10.37 -4.80
C TYR A 111 13.76 8.95 -5.39
N ALA A 112 14.90 8.29 -5.61
CA ALA A 112 14.97 6.91 -6.07
C ALA A 112 14.38 5.93 -5.03
N GLU A 113 14.77 6.07 -3.77
CA GLU A 113 14.21 5.27 -2.67
C GLU A 113 12.71 5.51 -2.51
N MET A 114 12.27 6.76 -2.62
CA MET A 114 10.85 7.11 -2.57
C MET A 114 10.04 6.38 -3.66
N LEU A 115 10.57 6.33 -4.89
CA LEU A 115 9.95 5.63 -6.02
C LEU A 115 10.00 4.10 -5.87
N ALA A 116 11.05 3.56 -5.27
CA ALA A 116 11.15 2.14 -4.95
C ALA A 116 10.11 1.73 -3.90
N ASN A 117 9.94 2.53 -2.85
CA ASN A 117 8.96 2.29 -1.79
C ASN A 117 7.52 2.29 -2.34
N VAL A 118 7.15 3.28 -3.16
CA VAL A 118 5.80 3.32 -3.76
C VAL A 118 5.59 2.20 -4.77
N LYS A 119 6.62 1.75 -5.48
CA LYS A 119 6.54 0.57 -6.35
C LYS A 119 6.26 -0.70 -5.54
N SER A 120 6.96 -0.90 -4.42
CA SER A 120 6.72 -2.03 -3.51
C SER A 120 5.28 -2.07 -3.00
N GLU A 121 4.76 -0.94 -2.53
CA GLU A 121 3.36 -0.83 -2.06
C GLU A 121 2.34 -1.05 -3.19
N THR A 122 2.66 -0.62 -4.41
CA THR A 122 1.85 -0.90 -5.60
C THR A 122 1.79 -2.39 -5.88
N GLY A 123 2.90 -3.12 -5.74
CA GLY A 123 2.96 -4.58 -5.87
C GLY A 123 2.06 -5.30 -4.86
N LYS A 124 2.13 -4.90 -3.58
CA LYS A 124 1.25 -5.47 -2.53
C LYS A 124 -0.23 -5.25 -2.84
N LEU A 125 -0.60 -4.08 -3.35
CA LEU A 125 -1.98 -3.81 -3.77
C LEU A 125 -2.40 -4.69 -4.95
N LEU A 126 -1.53 -4.91 -5.94
CA LEU A 126 -1.81 -5.84 -7.03
C LEU A 126 -2.08 -7.25 -6.52
N ASP A 127 -1.34 -7.73 -5.51
CA ASP A 127 -1.62 -9.02 -4.87
C ASP A 127 -3.03 -9.07 -4.26
N PHE A 128 -3.53 -7.99 -3.66
CA PHE A 128 -4.93 -7.94 -3.18
C PHE A 128 -5.92 -8.06 -4.34
N LEU A 129 -5.71 -7.30 -5.41
CA LEU A 129 -6.62 -7.28 -6.56
C LEU A 129 -6.67 -8.63 -7.28
N LEU A 130 -5.53 -9.29 -7.43
CA LEU A 130 -5.40 -10.57 -8.11
C LEU A 130 -5.82 -11.74 -7.21
N GLU A 131 -5.29 -11.82 -5.98
CA GLU A 131 -5.49 -12.99 -5.12
C GLU A 131 -6.75 -12.94 -4.27
N ASP A 132 -7.11 -11.76 -3.73
CA ASP A 132 -8.23 -11.63 -2.78
C ASP A 132 -9.53 -11.32 -3.52
N PHE A 133 -9.50 -10.37 -4.46
CA PHE A 133 -10.68 -9.96 -5.22
C PHE A 133 -10.89 -10.76 -6.51
N GLY A 134 -9.87 -11.50 -6.97
CA GLY A 134 -9.97 -12.35 -8.15
C GLY A 134 -10.23 -11.57 -9.43
N PHE A 135 -9.60 -10.40 -9.59
CA PHE A 135 -9.58 -9.69 -10.87
C PHE A 135 -8.61 -10.37 -11.83
N GLY A 136 -8.99 -10.51 -13.10
CA GLY A 136 -8.10 -11.01 -14.14
C GLY A 136 -7.04 -9.97 -14.49
N GLU A 137 -5.83 -10.40 -14.84
CA GLU A 137 -4.73 -9.51 -15.23
C GLU A 137 -5.10 -8.57 -16.39
N GLU A 138 -5.95 -9.04 -17.30
CA GLU A 138 -6.45 -8.30 -18.45
C GLU A 138 -7.37 -7.13 -18.07
N THR A 139 -8.02 -7.21 -16.90
CA THR A 139 -8.89 -6.18 -16.36
C THR A 139 -8.11 -5.10 -15.60
N ILE A 140 -6.85 -5.38 -15.26
CA ILE A 140 -5.99 -4.47 -14.51
C ILE A 140 -5.06 -3.71 -15.46
N ARG A 141 -4.99 -2.40 -15.28
CA ARG A 141 -4.00 -1.53 -15.94
C ARG A 141 -3.24 -0.74 -14.89
N VAL A 142 -1.92 -0.85 -14.93
CA VAL A 142 -1.03 -0.07 -14.07
C VAL A 142 -0.46 1.08 -14.89
N ALA A 143 -0.29 2.24 -14.29
CA ALA A 143 0.38 3.35 -14.94
C ALA A 143 1.28 4.08 -13.93
N PHE A 144 2.56 4.26 -14.28
CA PHE A 144 3.38 5.23 -13.56
C PHE A 144 2.85 6.63 -13.84
N SER A 145 2.57 7.41 -12.79
CA SER A 145 1.90 8.71 -12.90
C SER A 145 2.76 9.79 -13.56
N GLY A 146 4.01 9.49 -13.92
CA GLY A 146 5.00 10.45 -14.40
C GLY A 146 5.59 11.31 -13.28
N GLY A 147 5.28 11.03 -12.01
CA GLY A 147 5.69 11.84 -10.87
C GLY A 147 6.22 10.99 -9.73
N ARG A 148 5.37 10.74 -8.74
CA ARG A 148 5.78 10.19 -7.43
C ARG A 148 5.06 8.90 -7.07
N GLY A 149 4.46 8.25 -8.05
CA GLY A 149 3.47 7.22 -7.74
C GLY A 149 2.94 6.46 -8.95
N TYR A 150 2.01 5.57 -8.66
CA TYR A 150 1.34 4.72 -9.65
C TYR A 150 -0.17 4.86 -9.52
N HIS A 151 -0.86 4.68 -10.64
CA HIS A 151 -2.29 4.49 -10.68
C HIS A 151 -2.58 3.05 -11.09
N ILE A 152 -3.52 2.41 -10.42
CA ILE A 152 -4.09 1.13 -10.84
C ILE A 152 -5.55 1.36 -11.24
N HIS A 153 -5.91 0.86 -12.41
CA HIS A 153 -7.26 0.88 -12.94
C HIS A 153 -7.76 -0.55 -13.05
N VAL A 154 -8.90 -0.84 -12.43
CA VAL A 154 -9.61 -2.11 -12.60
C VAL A 154 -10.83 -1.83 -13.46
N HIS A 155 -10.78 -2.35 -14.68
CA HIS A 155 -11.87 -2.31 -15.65
C HIS A 155 -12.60 -3.65 -15.66
N ASP A 156 -13.48 -3.84 -14.68
CA ASP A 156 -14.26 -5.07 -14.55
C ASP A 156 -15.75 -4.72 -14.38
N PRO A 157 -16.67 -5.34 -15.14
CA PRO A 157 -18.11 -5.08 -15.02
C PRO A 157 -18.65 -5.18 -13.60
N ARG A 158 -18.04 -6.03 -12.76
CA ARG A 158 -18.41 -6.18 -11.35
C ARG A 158 -18.28 -4.84 -10.60
N VAL A 159 -17.25 -4.04 -10.91
CA VAL A 159 -16.91 -2.81 -10.14
C VAL A 159 -17.44 -1.51 -10.73
N LEU A 160 -17.88 -1.52 -12.00
CA LEU A 160 -18.24 -0.29 -12.71
C LEU A 160 -19.37 0.50 -12.04
N THR A 161 -20.36 -0.20 -11.49
CA THR A 161 -21.56 0.42 -10.90
C THR A 161 -21.40 0.75 -9.42
N LEU A 162 -20.23 0.53 -8.83
CA LEU A 162 -20.05 0.85 -7.42
C LEU A 162 -20.08 2.33 -7.13
N GLU A 163 -20.78 2.64 -6.05
CA GLU A 163 -20.78 3.97 -5.46
C GLU A 163 -19.71 4.10 -4.37
N SER A 164 -19.50 5.33 -3.91
CA SER A 164 -18.40 5.69 -3.01
C SER A 164 -18.35 4.88 -1.71
N ALA A 165 -19.50 4.54 -1.13
CA ALA A 165 -19.55 3.73 0.09
C ALA A 165 -19.00 2.31 -0.12
N GLN A 166 -19.39 1.64 -1.20
CA GLN A 166 -18.92 0.28 -1.51
C GLN A 166 -17.41 0.27 -1.84
N ARG A 167 -16.92 1.33 -2.48
CA ARG A 167 -15.48 1.50 -2.77
C ARG A 167 -14.67 1.76 -1.50
N ARG A 168 -15.25 2.43 -0.51
CA ARG A 168 -14.62 2.64 0.80
C ARG A 168 -14.40 1.32 1.52
N GLU A 169 -15.35 0.40 1.45
CA GLU A 169 -15.19 -0.92 2.07
C GLU A 169 -14.05 -1.74 1.43
N ILE A 170 -13.82 -1.57 0.11
CA ILE A 170 -12.64 -2.15 -0.57
C ILE A 170 -11.35 -1.54 -0.01
N VAL A 171 -11.31 -0.22 0.16
CA VAL A 171 -10.17 0.50 0.78
C VAL A 171 -9.93 0.02 2.20
N ASP A 172 -10.99 -0.14 2.99
CA ASP A 172 -10.92 -0.57 4.38
C ASP A 172 -10.38 -2.00 4.49
N TYR A 173 -10.85 -2.91 3.62
CA TYR A 173 -10.33 -4.27 3.55
C TYR A 173 -8.84 -4.28 3.22
N ILE A 174 -8.39 -3.56 2.20
CA ILE A 174 -6.97 -3.53 1.78
C ILE A 174 -6.09 -2.88 2.87
N GLY A 175 -6.61 -1.87 3.55
CA GLY A 175 -5.93 -1.21 4.67
C GLY A 175 -5.91 -2.03 5.95
N GLY A 176 -6.59 -3.17 6.00
CA GLY A 176 -6.76 -3.97 7.22
C GLY A 176 -7.56 -3.26 8.31
N MET A 177 -8.36 -2.26 7.95
CA MET A 177 -9.16 -1.50 8.89
C MET A 177 -10.34 -2.34 9.38
N GLY A 178 -10.54 -2.37 10.70
CA GLY A 178 -11.63 -3.13 11.31
C GLY A 178 -11.36 -4.62 11.52
N ILE A 179 -10.17 -5.11 11.18
CA ILE A 179 -9.77 -6.48 11.51
C ILE A 179 -9.68 -6.63 13.03
N ASN A 180 -10.34 -7.66 13.55
CA ASN A 180 -10.33 -8.00 14.97
C ASN A 180 -10.09 -9.51 15.13
N VAL A 181 -9.26 -9.88 16.10
CA VAL A 181 -8.92 -11.28 16.40
C VAL A 181 -10.14 -12.15 16.69
N ASP A 182 -11.13 -11.62 17.38
CA ASP A 182 -12.37 -12.34 17.71
C ASP A 182 -13.16 -12.70 16.44
N PHE A 183 -13.03 -11.92 15.36
CA PHE A 183 -13.67 -12.19 14.06
C PHE A 183 -12.80 -12.97 13.09
N MET A 184 -11.55 -13.24 13.44
CA MET A 184 -10.63 -14.01 12.58
C MET A 184 -10.66 -15.51 12.88
N PHE A 185 -11.24 -15.93 14.01
CA PHE A 185 -11.25 -17.33 14.44
C PHE A 185 -12.64 -17.98 14.53
N ARG A 186 -12.67 -19.29 14.28
CA ARG A 186 -13.73 -20.20 14.71
C ARG A 186 -13.17 -21.19 15.73
N GLU A 187 -13.94 -21.49 16.77
CA GLU A 187 -13.66 -22.60 17.67
C GLU A 187 -13.70 -23.91 16.88
N TYR A 188 -12.60 -24.67 16.94
CA TYR A 188 -12.47 -25.93 16.25
C TYR A 188 -12.35 -27.07 17.27
N ILE A 189 -13.41 -27.86 17.42
CA ILE A 189 -13.40 -29.05 18.29
C ILE A 189 -13.15 -30.29 17.44
N ILE A 190 -12.09 -31.05 17.77
CA ILE A 190 -11.83 -32.37 17.20
C ILE A 190 -12.88 -33.33 17.76
N GLY A 191 -13.87 -33.76 16.96
CA GLY A 191 -14.82 -34.82 17.35
C GLY A 191 -16.32 -34.55 17.17
N GLY A 192 -16.74 -33.43 16.58
CA GLY A 192 -18.12 -33.22 16.13
C GLY A 192 -19.06 -32.64 17.19
N GLU A 193 -19.14 -31.31 17.22
CA GLU A 193 -20.33 -30.43 17.27
C GLU A 193 -19.87 -29.03 17.69
N SER A 194 -20.25 -28.00 16.92
CA SER A 194 -19.75 -26.61 17.05
C SER A 194 -20.79 -25.72 17.75
N LYS A 195 -20.32 -24.75 18.55
CA LYS A 195 -21.05 -23.49 18.79
C LYS A 195 -20.25 -22.33 18.20
N THR A 196 -20.95 -21.47 17.48
CA THR A 196 -20.41 -20.28 16.82
C THR A 196 -20.90 -19.04 17.55
N TYR A 197 -20.04 -18.06 17.77
CA TYR A 197 -20.43 -16.68 18.07
C TYR A 197 -19.68 -15.75 17.11
N GLY A 198 -20.40 -14.90 16.39
CA GLY A 198 -19.88 -13.75 15.65
C GLY A 198 -20.62 -12.50 16.11
N VAL A 199 -19.96 -11.35 16.16
CA VAL A 199 -20.58 -10.11 16.66
C VAL A 199 -21.21 -9.32 15.51
N ARG A 200 -22.41 -8.83 15.81
CA ARG A 200 -23.09 -7.72 15.13
C ARG A 200 -22.27 -6.42 15.27
N ARG A 201 -21.83 -5.86 14.14
CA ARG A 201 -21.86 -4.40 13.94
C ARG A 201 -22.83 -4.13 12.80
N GLU A 202 -23.84 -3.30 13.07
CA GLU A 202 -24.59 -2.67 11.98
C GLU A 202 -23.61 -1.76 11.21
N GLY A 203 -23.33 -2.11 9.95
CA GLY A 203 -22.78 -1.17 8.97
C GLY A 203 -21.30 -1.29 8.60
N GLY A 204 -20.59 -2.36 8.95
CA GLY A 204 -19.27 -2.67 8.36
C GLY A 204 -19.29 -4.09 7.79
N PHE A 205 -18.42 -4.41 6.83
CA PHE A 205 -18.24 -5.76 6.29
C PHE A 205 -17.97 -6.81 7.40
N GLY A 206 -19.02 -7.30 8.05
CA GLY A 206 -19.32 -8.72 8.02
C GLY A 206 -20.23 -8.93 6.83
N PHE A 207 -19.79 -9.77 5.88
CA PHE A 207 -20.56 -10.16 4.69
C PHE A 207 -22.07 -10.31 4.96
N GLU A 208 -22.86 -9.31 4.57
CA GLU A 208 -24.31 -9.32 4.28
C GLU A 208 -24.67 -7.86 3.88
N GLN A 209 -25.29 -7.49 2.77
CA GLN A 209 -26.03 -8.20 1.73
C GLN A 209 -25.80 -7.48 0.38
N ASN A 210 -25.69 -8.27 -0.70
CA ASN A 210 -25.92 -7.87 -2.10
C ASN A 210 -25.19 -6.63 -2.62
N ARG A 211 -23.99 -6.85 -3.18
CA ARG A 211 -23.58 -6.40 -4.53
C ARG A 211 -22.06 -6.50 -4.66
N PHE A 212 -21.62 -7.72 -4.89
CA PHE A 212 -20.47 -8.08 -5.72
C PHE A 212 -20.51 -9.59 -5.88
N ASP A 213 -20.83 -10.04 -7.08
CA ASP A 213 -20.75 -11.44 -7.46
C ASP A 213 -19.27 -11.79 -7.77
N ALA A 214 -18.41 -11.62 -6.78
CA ALA A 214 -17.25 -12.46 -6.61
C ALA A 214 -17.71 -13.51 -5.61
N SER A 215 -17.81 -14.76 -6.03
CA SER A 215 -18.31 -15.87 -5.24
C SER A 215 -17.42 -16.15 -4.01
N LEU A 216 -17.48 -15.29 -3.00
CA LEU A 216 -17.21 -15.60 -1.61
C LEU A 216 -18.45 -16.33 -1.09
N GLN A 217 -18.51 -17.63 -1.34
CA GLN A 217 -19.57 -18.48 -0.80
C GLN A 217 -19.42 -18.57 0.73
N PHE A 218 -20.05 -17.64 1.44
CA PHE A 218 -20.37 -17.84 2.85
C PHE A 218 -21.73 -18.53 2.92
N LYS A 219 -21.74 -19.85 3.12
CA LYS A 219 -22.97 -20.59 3.40
C LYS A 219 -23.50 -20.21 4.79
N THR A 220 -24.54 -19.38 4.82
CA THR A 220 -25.34 -19.11 6.02
C THR A 220 -26.33 -20.25 6.23
N TYR A 221 -26.22 -21.01 7.32
CA TYR A 221 -27.25 -21.98 7.72
C TYR A 221 -28.19 -21.31 8.73
N VAL A 222 -29.49 -21.31 8.44
CA VAL A 222 -30.54 -20.86 9.37
C VAL A 222 -31.17 -22.09 10.02
N LEU A 223 -31.08 -22.22 11.35
CA LEU A 223 -31.85 -23.22 12.10
C LEU A 223 -32.78 -22.54 13.12
N LYS A 224 -34.06 -22.91 13.05
CA LYS A 224 -35.12 -22.48 13.98
C LYS A 224 -34.84 -23.02 15.38
N GLY A 225 -34.81 -22.14 16.37
CA GLY A 225 -34.66 -22.52 17.78
C GLY A 225 -35.95 -23.08 18.38
N SER A 226 -35.83 -24.14 19.18
CA SER A 226 -36.87 -24.59 20.11
C SER A 226 -36.57 -24.09 21.53
N LYS A 227 -37.41 -23.15 21.99
CA LYS A 227 -37.77 -22.73 23.37
C LYS A 227 -36.74 -22.91 24.51
N GLY A 228 -36.49 -21.78 25.19
CA GLY A 228 -36.72 -21.68 26.64
C GLY A 228 -35.52 -21.42 27.55
N THR A 229 -35.58 -20.28 28.24
CA THR A 229 -34.84 -19.85 29.46
C THR A 229 -33.37 -19.40 29.34
N SER A 230 -33.18 -18.11 29.61
CA SER A 230 -31.90 -17.41 29.71
C SER A 230 -31.33 -17.52 31.12
N GLN A 231 -30.14 -18.10 31.26
CA GLN A 231 -29.25 -17.89 32.40
C GLN A 231 -27.94 -17.28 31.89
N LYS A 232 -27.64 -16.04 32.29
CA LYS A 232 -26.31 -15.44 32.07
C LYS A 232 -25.31 -16.15 32.97
N ARG A 233 -24.44 -16.97 32.39
CA ARG A 233 -23.17 -17.40 32.99
C ARG A 233 -22.04 -16.78 32.20
N THR A 234 -21.20 -15.99 32.86
CA THR A 234 -19.87 -15.62 32.34
C THR A 234 -19.01 -16.87 32.45
N ILE A 235 -18.73 -17.52 31.32
CA ILE A 235 -17.84 -18.67 31.26
C ILE A 235 -16.47 -18.15 30.85
N THR A 236 -15.49 -18.28 31.72
CA THR A 236 -14.07 -18.19 31.36
C THR A 236 -13.75 -19.47 30.57
N VAL A 237 -13.68 -19.38 29.24
CA VAL A 237 -13.45 -20.54 28.37
C VAL A 237 -11.95 -20.73 28.17
N GLY A 238 -11.43 -21.89 28.58
CA GLY A 238 -10.06 -22.32 28.27
C GLY A 238 -9.84 -22.43 26.77
N LEU A 239 -8.71 -21.93 26.28
CA LEU A 239 -8.34 -21.88 24.87
C LEU A 239 -8.16 -23.29 24.29
N GLY A 240 -9.19 -23.81 23.61
CA GLY A 240 -9.05 -24.93 22.68
C GLY A 240 -8.43 -24.50 21.34
N THR A 241 -8.04 -25.47 20.51
CA THR A 241 -7.52 -25.29 19.15
C THR A 241 -8.41 -24.36 18.31
N LYS A 242 -7.84 -23.28 17.74
CA LYS A 242 -8.58 -22.32 16.89
C LYS A 242 -8.20 -22.47 15.42
N ARG A 243 -9.15 -22.23 14.51
CA ARG A 243 -8.94 -22.20 13.05
C ARG A 243 -9.27 -20.81 12.48
N ILE A 244 -8.42 -20.29 11.60
CA ILE A 244 -8.69 -19.03 10.90
C ILE A 244 -9.90 -19.17 9.97
N ILE A 245 -10.81 -18.20 9.98
CA ILE A 245 -12.11 -18.25 9.27
C ILE A 245 -11.97 -18.40 7.76
N SER A 246 -10.91 -17.87 7.13
CA SER A 246 -10.75 -17.91 5.68
C SER A 246 -10.19 -19.22 5.11
N PHE A 247 -10.13 -20.29 5.91
CA PHE A 247 -9.65 -21.60 5.46
C PHE A 247 -10.79 -22.57 5.11
N ILE A 248 -12.02 -22.11 4.90
CA ILE A 248 -13.17 -22.99 4.63
C ILE A 248 -12.94 -23.76 3.31
N ASP A 249 -12.81 -25.08 3.44
CA ASP A 249 -12.81 -26.13 2.41
C ASP A 249 -11.73 -26.12 1.30
N THR A 250 -10.68 -25.29 1.40
CA THR A 250 -9.51 -25.34 0.49
C THR A 250 -8.18 -25.16 1.23
N PRO A 251 -7.12 -25.94 0.89
CA PRO A 251 -5.79 -25.74 1.46
C PRO A 251 -5.20 -24.36 1.11
N GLY A 252 -4.51 -23.72 2.06
CA GLY A 252 -3.81 -22.45 1.86
C GLY A 252 -4.62 -21.18 2.17
N GLY A 253 -5.95 -21.31 2.31
CA GLY A 253 -6.84 -20.22 2.70
C GLY A 253 -6.93 -19.08 1.68
N PHE A 254 -7.71 -18.05 2.00
CA PHE A 254 -7.85 -16.83 1.19
C PHE A 254 -7.77 -15.55 2.04
N GLY A 255 -7.64 -14.40 1.38
CA GLY A 255 -7.72 -13.09 1.99
C GLY A 255 -6.75 -12.85 3.16
N TRP A 256 -7.18 -12.06 4.14
CA TRP A 256 -6.39 -11.78 5.34
C TRP A 256 -5.94 -13.00 6.11
N GLY A 257 -6.70 -14.10 6.15
CA GLY A 257 -6.25 -15.30 6.84
C GLY A 257 -5.11 -16.02 6.13
N LYS A 258 -5.07 -15.99 4.79
CA LYS A 258 -3.90 -16.43 3.99
C LYS A 258 -2.69 -15.56 4.31
N ARG A 259 -2.86 -14.22 4.33
CA ARG A 259 -1.80 -13.26 4.64
C ARG A 259 -1.23 -13.45 6.04
N VAL A 260 -2.09 -13.56 7.05
CA VAL A 260 -1.69 -13.85 8.45
C VAL A 260 -0.95 -15.18 8.54
N SER A 261 -1.45 -16.23 7.88
CA SER A 261 -0.78 -17.55 7.92
C SER A 261 0.59 -17.53 7.24
N LYS A 262 0.70 -16.87 6.07
CA LYS A 262 1.96 -16.68 5.35
C LYS A 262 2.96 -15.88 6.18
N HIS A 263 2.52 -14.76 6.75
CA HIS A 263 3.34 -13.92 7.63
C HIS A 263 3.81 -14.70 8.86
N LEU A 264 2.90 -15.38 9.55
CA LEU A 264 3.22 -16.20 10.72
C LEU A 264 4.26 -17.27 10.40
N VAL A 265 4.08 -18.01 9.29
CA VAL A 265 5.03 -19.06 8.89
C VAL A 265 6.40 -18.45 8.55
N SER A 266 6.44 -17.32 7.84
CA SER A 266 7.69 -16.59 7.56
C SER A 266 8.37 -16.14 8.86
N TYR A 267 7.60 -15.52 9.76
CA TYR A 267 8.07 -15.05 11.06
C TYR A 267 8.67 -16.18 11.91
N LEU A 268 7.99 -17.32 11.99
CA LEU A 268 8.49 -18.50 12.71
C LEU A 268 9.76 -19.09 12.06
N GLY A 269 9.84 -19.08 10.73
CA GLY A 269 11.05 -19.49 10.00
C GLY A 269 12.24 -18.58 10.28
N ASP A 270 12.02 -17.26 10.23
CA ASP A 270 13.04 -16.25 10.51
C ASP A 270 13.56 -16.37 11.95
N LEU A 271 12.69 -16.68 12.92
CA LEU A 271 13.10 -16.95 14.30
C LEU A 271 14.07 -18.13 14.41
N LEU A 272 13.88 -19.20 13.63
CA LEU A 272 14.76 -20.37 13.64
C LEU A 272 16.11 -20.12 12.96
N SER A 273 16.20 -19.11 12.09
CA SER A 273 17.48 -18.72 11.47
C SER A 273 18.41 -17.95 12.42
N LYS A 274 17.89 -17.48 13.56
CA LYS A 274 18.62 -16.68 14.55
C LYS A 274 19.22 -17.56 15.64
N GLU A 275 20.23 -17.05 16.34
CA GLU A 275 20.74 -17.67 17.56
C GLU A 275 19.64 -17.73 18.64
N GLU A 276 19.63 -18.78 19.46
CA GLU A 276 18.51 -19.09 20.37
C GLU A 276 18.19 -17.93 21.33
N HIS A 277 19.20 -17.26 21.87
CA HIS A 277 19.00 -16.13 22.78
C HIS A 277 18.39 -14.91 22.07
N MET A 278 18.70 -14.69 20.79
CA MET A 278 18.10 -13.63 19.97
C MET A 278 16.64 -13.93 19.66
N ALA A 279 16.31 -15.18 19.31
CA ALA A 279 14.93 -15.61 19.08
C ALA A 279 14.07 -15.49 20.36
N LEU A 280 14.63 -15.88 21.52
CA LEU A 280 13.97 -15.70 22.83
C LEU A 280 13.77 -14.22 23.17
N GLY A 281 14.78 -13.39 22.91
CA GLY A 281 14.75 -11.95 23.12
C GLY A 281 13.65 -11.27 22.31
N GLU A 282 13.55 -11.59 21.02
CA GLU A 282 12.58 -10.97 20.12
C GLU A 282 11.13 -11.26 20.52
N ILE A 283 10.79 -12.52 20.78
CA ILE A 283 9.42 -12.90 21.16
C ILE A 283 9.07 -12.35 22.55
N SER A 284 10.01 -12.43 23.50
CA SER A 284 9.79 -11.91 24.85
C SER A 284 9.58 -10.40 24.83
N TYR A 285 10.34 -9.69 23.99
CA TYR A 285 10.15 -8.26 23.77
C TYR A 285 8.81 -7.94 23.11
N ALA A 286 8.39 -8.71 22.10
CA ALA A 286 7.10 -8.51 21.45
C ALA A 286 5.93 -8.70 22.45
N ILE A 287 5.98 -9.74 23.29
CA ILE A 287 5.01 -9.97 24.36
C ILE A 287 5.04 -8.84 25.39
N TYR A 288 6.23 -8.38 25.77
CA TYR A 288 6.38 -7.24 26.68
C TYR A 288 5.75 -5.97 26.10
N ALA A 289 6.06 -5.63 24.85
CA ALA A 289 5.55 -4.42 24.18
C ALA A 289 4.02 -4.45 24.02
N TYR A 290 3.45 -5.60 23.69
CA TYR A 290 2.01 -5.77 23.60
C TYR A 290 1.30 -5.49 24.94
N ASN A 291 1.88 -5.95 26.06
CA ASN A 291 1.31 -5.72 27.38
C ASN A 291 1.58 -4.30 27.94
N ASN A 292 2.43 -3.51 27.27
CA ASN A 292 2.85 -2.18 27.71
C ASN A 292 2.75 -1.18 26.55
N PRO A 293 1.58 -0.55 26.30
CA PRO A 293 1.30 0.20 25.05
C PRO A 293 2.11 1.49 24.80
N SER A 294 3.11 1.79 25.61
CA SER A 294 4.07 2.88 25.41
C SER A 294 5.36 2.57 26.17
N PRO A 295 6.10 1.52 25.78
CA PRO A 295 7.43 1.35 26.35
C PRO A 295 8.27 2.55 25.92
N ASN A 296 9.25 2.95 26.72
CA ASN A 296 10.24 3.91 26.27
C ASN A 296 11.14 3.16 25.26
N ILE A 297 10.69 3.07 24.01
CA ILE A 297 11.26 2.19 22.97
C ILE A 297 12.38 2.92 22.24
N ASN A 298 13.55 2.28 22.13
CA ASN A 298 14.55 2.55 21.11
C ASN A 298 14.76 1.29 20.24
N ASN A 299 15.29 1.46 19.02
CA ASN A 299 15.55 0.35 18.10
C ASN A 299 16.52 -0.72 18.67
N SER A 300 17.29 -0.40 19.72
CA SER A 300 18.18 -1.34 20.40
C SER A 300 17.46 -2.25 21.42
N ALA A 301 16.17 -2.02 21.74
CA ALA A 301 15.48 -2.79 22.77
C ALA A 301 15.34 -4.30 22.45
N LYS A 302 15.21 -4.68 21.17
CA LYS A 302 15.20 -6.08 20.73
C LYS A 302 16.57 -6.75 20.91
N GLU A 303 17.64 -6.05 20.57
CA GLU A 303 19.02 -6.53 20.74
C GLU A 303 19.37 -6.67 22.22
N ILE A 304 18.95 -5.70 23.04
CA ILE A 304 19.09 -5.77 24.49
C ILE A 304 18.34 -6.98 25.06
N ALA A 305 17.11 -7.25 24.61
CA ALA A 305 16.37 -8.45 25.02
C ALA A 305 17.13 -9.74 24.67
N GLY A 306 17.77 -9.79 23.50
CA GLY A 306 18.66 -10.90 23.13
C GLY A 306 19.85 -11.05 24.07
N ARG A 307 20.55 -9.94 24.37
CA ARG A 307 21.69 -9.91 25.32
C ARG A 307 21.28 -10.33 26.74
N ILE A 308 20.06 -9.99 27.19
CA ILE A 308 19.53 -10.45 28.48
C ILE A 308 19.51 -11.98 28.54
N PHE A 309 19.00 -12.64 27.48
CA PHE A 309 18.99 -14.10 27.41
C PHE A 309 20.39 -14.69 27.21
N GLN A 310 21.28 -14.00 26.51
CA GLN A 310 22.69 -14.40 26.39
C GLN A 310 23.34 -14.48 27.78
N PHE A 311 23.31 -13.40 28.57
CA PHE A 311 23.84 -13.40 29.94
C PHE A 311 23.14 -14.42 30.83
N LYS A 312 21.82 -14.61 30.67
CA LYS A 312 21.08 -15.61 31.45
C LYS A 312 21.51 -17.04 31.11
N ASN A 313 21.87 -17.31 29.85
CA ASN A 313 22.37 -18.62 29.42
C ASN A 313 23.82 -18.86 29.88
N GLU A 314 24.69 -17.86 29.74
CA GLU A 314 26.09 -17.93 30.21
C GLU A 314 26.18 -17.99 31.74
N HIS A 315 25.26 -17.33 32.44
CA HIS A 315 25.22 -17.24 33.89
C HIS A 315 23.82 -17.56 34.47
N PRO A 316 23.42 -18.85 34.51
CA PRO A 316 22.07 -19.25 34.93
C PRO A 316 21.68 -18.80 36.36
N SER A 317 22.65 -18.65 37.25
CA SER A 317 22.45 -18.23 38.65
C SER A 317 22.26 -16.72 38.83
N TRP A 318 22.54 -15.91 37.81
CA TRP A 318 22.40 -14.46 37.93
C TRP A 318 20.95 -14.02 38.09
N SER A 319 20.74 -13.07 39.01
CA SER A 319 19.47 -12.39 39.22
C SER A 319 19.25 -11.32 38.15
N SER A 320 18.00 -10.90 37.94
CA SER A 320 17.67 -9.80 37.02
C SER A 320 18.44 -8.52 37.36
N LYS A 321 18.63 -8.25 38.66
CA LYS A 321 19.46 -7.14 39.16
C LYS A 321 20.91 -7.24 38.70
N ARG A 322 21.52 -8.43 38.76
CA ARG A 322 22.90 -8.64 38.33
C ARG A 322 23.05 -8.47 36.83
N ILE A 323 22.12 -9.04 36.05
CA ILE A 323 22.11 -8.90 34.58
C ILE A 323 21.93 -7.42 34.19
N TYR A 324 21.03 -6.70 34.85
CA TYR A 324 20.84 -5.27 34.67
C TYR A 324 22.14 -4.48 34.92
N GLN A 325 22.88 -4.78 36.00
CA GLN A 325 24.15 -4.14 36.32
C GLN A 325 25.26 -4.38 35.29
N GLU A 326 25.22 -5.49 34.56
CA GLU A 326 26.23 -5.86 33.55
C GLU A 326 25.90 -5.28 32.17
N ILE A 327 24.61 -5.14 31.84
CA ILE A 327 24.19 -4.48 30.59
C ILE A 327 24.49 -2.98 30.65
N ALA A 328 24.33 -2.35 31.82
CA ALA A 328 24.80 -1.00 32.17
C ALA A 328 24.59 0.11 31.10
N GLU A 329 23.45 0.08 30.40
CA GLU A 329 23.04 1.15 29.50
C GLU A 329 21.96 2.00 30.18
N ASN A 330 22.10 3.34 30.16
CA ASN A 330 21.17 4.32 30.77
C ASN A 330 19.74 4.30 30.19
N THR A 331 19.41 3.32 29.35
CA THR A 331 18.23 3.25 28.49
C THR A 331 17.18 2.25 28.96
N ILE A 332 17.49 1.35 29.90
CA ILE A 332 16.54 0.33 30.40
C ILE A 332 16.45 0.34 31.92
N SER A 333 15.37 -0.22 32.48
CA SER A 333 15.17 -0.40 33.92
C SER A 333 15.43 -1.85 34.35
N GLU A 334 15.71 -2.07 35.64
CA GLU A 334 15.75 -3.43 36.20
C GLU A 334 14.42 -4.18 35.98
N SER A 335 13.29 -3.46 36.06
CA SER A 335 11.97 -4.04 35.80
C SER A 335 11.83 -4.56 34.36
N PHE A 336 12.39 -3.86 33.37
CA PHE A 336 12.42 -4.33 31.99
C PHE A 336 13.14 -5.68 31.88
N VAL A 337 14.32 -5.83 32.49
CA VAL A 337 15.07 -7.10 32.49
C VAL A 337 14.26 -8.22 33.12
N HIS A 338 13.60 -7.94 34.25
CA HIS A 338 12.72 -8.90 34.91
C HIS A 338 11.56 -9.34 34.01
N ASP A 339 10.87 -8.41 33.35
CA ASP A 339 9.68 -8.70 32.55
C ASP A 339 10.01 -9.45 31.25
N ILE A 340 11.17 -9.15 30.64
CA ILE A 340 11.71 -9.90 29.50
C ILE A 340 11.98 -11.35 29.90
N LEU A 341 12.70 -11.58 31.01
CA LEU A 341 12.98 -12.94 31.50
C LEU A 341 11.70 -13.69 31.89
N HIS A 342 10.73 -12.99 32.49
CA HIS A 342 9.43 -13.55 32.84
C HIS A 342 8.67 -14.06 31.60
N SER A 343 8.77 -13.34 30.48
CA SER A 343 8.17 -13.72 29.20
C SER A 343 8.87 -14.89 28.50
N GLY A 344 10.09 -15.25 28.94
CA GLY A 344 10.91 -16.30 28.31
C GLY A 344 10.24 -17.67 28.23
N ASN A 345 9.41 -18.05 29.22
CA ASN A 345 8.68 -19.32 29.17
C ASN A 345 7.61 -19.33 28.07
N LYS A 346 6.95 -18.19 27.83
CA LYS A 346 6.01 -18.03 26.71
C LYS A 346 6.76 -18.06 25.37
N ALA A 347 7.89 -17.36 25.28
CA ALA A 347 8.75 -17.37 24.10
C ALA A 347 9.22 -18.78 23.70
N LYS A 348 9.66 -19.60 24.68
CA LYS A 348 10.04 -21.01 24.44
C LYS A 348 8.92 -21.83 23.82
N LYS A 349 7.67 -21.62 24.23
CA LYS A 349 6.51 -22.32 23.65
C LYS A 349 6.34 -21.98 22.16
N ILE A 350 6.47 -20.71 21.80
CA ILE A 350 6.41 -20.25 20.41
C ILE A 350 7.56 -20.83 19.58
N ILE A 351 8.78 -20.86 20.11
CA ILE A 351 9.93 -21.48 19.44
C ILE A 351 9.71 -22.98 19.21
N ASN A 352 9.11 -23.69 20.17
CA ASN A 352 8.79 -25.11 20.00
C ASN A 352 7.75 -25.34 18.88
N ILE A 353 6.79 -24.43 18.72
CA ILE A 353 5.86 -24.45 17.59
C ILE A 353 6.62 -24.24 16.28
N ALA A 354 7.54 -23.26 16.24
CA ALA A 354 8.37 -23.02 15.06
C ALA A 354 9.17 -24.26 14.63
N LYS A 355 9.68 -25.03 15.60
CA LYS A 355 10.45 -26.28 15.36
C LYS A 355 9.60 -27.48 14.91
N SER A 356 8.27 -27.44 15.05
CA SER A 356 7.41 -28.57 14.69
C SER A 356 6.93 -28.46 13.24
N GLU A 357 7.40 -29.39 12.40
CA GLU A 357 6.97 -29.48 11.00
C GLU A 357 5.45 -29.69 10.88
N GLU A 358 4.87 -30.51 11.76
CA GLU A 358 3.42 -30.75 11.79
C GLU A 358 2.65 -29.47 12.12
N ALA A 359 3.10 -28.69 13.10
CA ALA A 359 2.47 -27.43 13.46
C ALA A 359 2.54 -26.43 12.30
N ILE A 360 3.71 -26.27 11.67
CA ILE A 360 3.88 -25.40 10.50
C ILE A 360 2.96 -25.83 9.36
N LYS A 361 2.84 -27.15 9.09
CA LYS A 361 1.93 -27.68 8.08
C LYS A 361 0.46 -27.40 8.40
N LEU A 362 0.06 -27.54 9.67
CA LEU A 362 -1.31 -27.23 10.10
C LEU A 362 -1.65 -25.74 9.95
N ILE A 363 -0.71 -24.84 10.25
CA ILE A 363 -0.87 -23.40 10.05
C ILE A 363 -0.99 -23.10 8.55
N LYS A 364 -0.03 -23.57 7.75
CA LYS A 364 0.05 -23.28 6.32
C LYS A 364 -1.13 -23.84 5.54
N ASP A 365 -1.48 -25.10 5.76
CA ASP A 365 -2.44 -25.81 4.91
C ASP A 365 -3.87 -25.68 5.44
N LYS A 366 -4.05 -25.52 6.75
CA LYS A 366 -5.38 -25.57 7.39
C LYS A 366 -5.74 -24.32 8.20
N GLY A 367 -4.81 -23.39 8.40
CA GLY A 367 -5.01 -22.21 9.25
C GLY A 367 -5.27 -22.57 10.71
N ILE A 368 -4.83 -23.77 11.14
CA ILE A 368 -5.02 -24.24 12.51
C ILE A 368 -3.81 -23.80 13.33
N ILE A 369 -4.07 -23.06 14.40
CA ILE A 369 -3.02 -22.53 15.25
C ILE A 369 -3.27 -22.92 16.70
N ASP A 370 -2.24 -23.49 17.32
CA ASP A 370 -2.16 -23.72 18.75
C ASP A 370 -0.90 -23.04 19.29
N PHE A 371 -1.09 -21.92 20.00
CA PHE A 371 0.02 -21.15 20.59
C PHE A 371 0.45 -21.69 21.97
N GLY A 372 0.02 -22.89 22.38
CA GLY A 372 0.46 -23.52 23.62
C GLY A 372 0.08 -22.73 24.89
N GLY A 373 -1.01 -21.96 24.83
CA GLY A 373 -1.45 -21.07 25.92
C GLY A 373 -0.76 -19.71 25.93
N VAL A 374 -0.39 -19.17 24.76
CA VAL A 374 0.06 -17.78 24.56
C VAL A 374 -0.89 -17.07 23.57
N PRO A 375 -2.16 -16.82 23.94
CA PRO A 375 -3.16 -16.24 23.03
C PRO A 375 -2.79 -14.86 22.49
N GLU A 376 -2.10 -14.02 23.29
CA GLU A 376 -1.70 -12.67 22.93
C GLU A 376 -0.72 -12.63 21.74
N PHE A 377 0.01 -13.72 21.50
CA PHE A 377 0.95 -13.80 20.38
C PHE A 377 0.25 -13.73 19.03
N PHE A 378 -1.01 -14.15 18.93
CA PHE A 378 -1.77 -13.96 17.70
C PHE A 378 -2.06 -12.48 17.41
N GLU A 379 -2.43 -11.70 18.43
CA GLU A 379 -2.68 -10.27 18.27
C GLU A 379 -1.43 -9.52 17.81
N ILE A 380 -0.27 -9.88 18.37
CA ILE A 380 1.04 -9.38 17.95
C ILE A 380 1.27 -9.66 16.47
N ILE A 381 1.11 -10.93 16.05
CA ILE A 381 1.32 -11.35 14.67
C ILE A 381 0.30 -10.71 13.73
N LEU A 382 -0.94 -10.55 14.15
CA LEU A 382 -1.97 -9.87 13.36
C LEU A 382 -1.59 -8.41 13.15
N GLN A 383 -1.17 -7.71 14.19
CA GLN A 383 -0.71 -6.33 14.09
C GLN A 383 0.48 -6.23 13.13
N HIS A 384 1.50 -7.08 13.28
CA HIS A 384 2.64 -7.11 12.35
C HIS A 384 2.20 -7.41 10.92
N THR A 385 1.23 -8.32 10.72
CA THR A 385 0.70 -8.64 9.39
C THR A 385 0.02 -7.41 8.78
N VAL A 386 -0.79 -6.67 9.54
CA VAL A 386 -1.43 -5.44 9.06
C VAL A 386 -0.39 -4.35 8.78
N GLU A 387 0.64 -4.24 9.60
CA GLU A 387 1.75 -3.29 9.37
C GLU A 387 2.58 -3.64 8.13
N GLU A 388 2.79 -4.93 7.85
CA GLU A 388 3.54 -5.41 6.70
C GLU A 388 2.72 -5.35 5.40
N PHE A 389 1.49 -5.86 5.42
CA PHE A 389 0.68 -6.07 4.21
C PHE A 389 -0.41 -5.03 4.00
N GLY A 390 -0.85 -4.33 5.05
CA GLY A 390 -1.92 -3.35 4.94
C GLY A 390 -1.48 -2.13 4.15
N ILE A 391 -2.25 -1.76 3.12
CA ILE A 391 -1.91 -0.60 2.29
C ILE A 391 -2.49 0.65 2.92
N LYS A 392 -1.61 1.61 3.22
CA LYS A 392 -2.03 2.95 3.64
C LYS A 392 -2.36 3.78 2.41
N LEU A 393 -3.61 3.72 1.99
CA LEU A 393 -4.14 4.61 0.96
C LEU A 393 -4.36 6.00 1.58
N GLY A 394 -3.97 7.05 0.86
CA GLY A 394 -3.97 8.43 1.35
C GLY A 394 -5.31 8.84 1.95
N ALA A 395 -5.37 8.93 3.28
CA ALA A 395 -6.60 9.21 4.05
C ALA A 395 -6.64 10.63 4.62
N LYS A 396 -5.80 11.56 4.15
CA LYS A 396 -5.54 12.79 4.90
C LYS A 396 -6.60 13.90 4.76
N THR A 397 -7.61 13.75 3.92
CA THR A 397 -8.76 14.68 3.83
C THR A 397 -9.97 13.97 3.21
N ASP A 398 -11.17 14.41 3.60
CA ASP A 398 -12.49 13.94 3.19
C ASP A 398 -12.51 13.15 1.86
N GLU A 399 -12.61 11.83 2.01
CA GLU A 399 -12.73 10.79 0.98
C GLU A 399 -11.44 10.31 0.27
N PRO A 400 -11.10 9.00 0.37
CA PRO A 400 -9.97 8.45 -0.36
C PRO A 400 -10.22 8.52 -1.87
N VAL A 401 -9.15 8.70 -2.65
CA VAL A 401 -9.19 8.81 -4.12
C VAL A 401 -9.99 7.66 -4.77
N THR A 402 -9.90 6.46 -4.19
CA THR A 402 -10.63 5.27 -4.64
C THR A 402 -12.15 5.36 -4.49
N ALA A 403 -12.65 6.11 -3.51
CA ALA A 403 -14.08 6.32 -3.31
C ALA A 403 -14.67 7.35 -4.28
N ASP A 404 -13.85 8.22 -4.86
CA ASP A 404 -14.29 9.24 -5.82
C ASP A 404 -14.60 8.62 -7.19
N ILE A 405 -15.88 8.40 -7.46
CA ILE A 405 -16.38 7.85 -8.72
C ILE A 405 -16.26 8.81 -9.91
N ARG A 406 -15.77 10.04 -9.73
CA ARG A 406 -15.66 11.10 -10.76
C ARG A 406 -14.23 11.61 -10.93
N ARG A 407 -13.26 10.93 -10.31
CA ARG A 407 -11.85 11.33 -10.30
C ARG A 407 -11.31 11.53 -11.71
N LEU A 408 -10.46 12.55 -11.87
CA LEU A 408 -9.63 12.70 -13.06
C LEU A 408 -8.29 12.02 -12.85
N ILE A 409 -7.86 11.26 -13.84
CA ILE A 409 -6.64 10.47 -13.83
C ILE A 409 -5.79 10.88 -15.01
N ARG A 410 -4.49 10.82 -14.81
CA ARG A 410 -3.53 11.25 -15.82
C ARG A 410 -3.57 10.34 -17.04
N MET A 411 -3.57 10.94 -18.23
CA MET A 411 -3.66 10.20 -19.48
C MET A 411 -2.36 9.40 -19.73
N PRO A 412 -2.46 8.10 -20.08
CA PRO A 412 -1.33 7.29 -20.52
C PRO A 412 -0.53 7.97 -21.64
N SER A 413 0.79 7.84 -21.61
CA SER A 413 1.73 8.43 -22.59
C SER A 413 1.75 9.95 -22.68
N SER A 414 0.98 10.67 -21.85
CA SER A 414 1.15 12.12 -21.68
C SER A 414 2.42 12.47 -20.89
N LEU A 415 2.78 13.76 -20.84
CA LEU A 415 3.84 14.24 -19.96
C LEU A 415 3.29 14.82 -18.65
N HIS A 416 4.03 14.64 -17.56
CA HIS A 416 3.73 15.23 -16.27
C HIS A 416 4.42 16.59 -16.11
N GLY A 417 3.68 17.69 -16.18
CA GLY A 417 4.22 19.06 -16.11
C GLY A 417 5.03 19.42 -14.86
N GLY A 418 4.93 18.65 -13.77
CA GLY A 418 5.75 18.82 -12.56
C GLY A 418 7.07 18.04 -12.54
N SER A 419 7.38 17.27 -13.58
CA SER A 419 8.63 16.48 -13.67
C SER A 419 9.21 16.39 -15.10
N GLY A 420 8.39 16.61 -16.14
CA GLY A 420 8.76 16.32 -17.52
C GLY A 420 8.79 14.84 -17.87
N MET A 421 8.50 13.94 -16.92
CA MET A 421 8.49 12.50 -17.20
C MET A 421 7.18 12.06 -17.86
N ARG A 422 7.28 11.00 -18.67
CA ARG A 422 6.16 10.36 -19.32
C ARG A 422 5.32 9.56 -18.32
N VAL A 423 4.01 9.60 -18.51
CA VAL A 423 3.07 8.67 -17.87
C VAL A 423 3.18 7.33 -18.60
N VAL A 424 3.68 6.30 -17.93
CA VAL A 424 3.96 5.02 -18.60
C VAL A 424 2.88 4.02 -18.24
N PRO A 425 2.00 3.63 -19.17
CA PRO A 425 1.13 2.47 -18.97
C PRO A 425 2.00 1.20 -18.95
N LEU A 426 1.65 0.27 -18.06
CA LEU A 426 2.41 -0.95 -17.79
C LEU A 426 1.43 -2.14 -17.73
N THR A 427 1.80 -3.23 -18.39
CA THR A 427 1.33 -4.57 -18.04
C THR A 427 1.92 -4.99 -16.69
N LEU A 428 1.38 -6.05 -16.09
CA LEU A 428 1.93 -6.58 -14.82
C LEU A 428 3.39 -7.05 -14.99
N ALA A 429 3.71 -7.71 -16.12
CA ALA A 429 5.06 -8.13 -16.41
C ALA A 429 6.03 -6.95 -16.60
N GLU A 430 5.60 -5.88 -17.27
CA GLU A 430 6.39 -4.66 -17.43
C GLU A 430 6.57 -3.92 -16.10
N PHE A 431 5.54 -3.92 -15.24
CA PHE A 431 5.60 -3.28 -13.93
C PHE A 431 6.78 -3.79 -13.09
N ASP A 432 7.01 -5.10 -13.07
CA ASP A 432 8.10 -5.70 -12.30
C ASP A 432 9.47 -5.18 -12.75
N GLN A 433 9.68 -5.03 -14.06
CA GLN A 433 10.96 -4.60 -14.64
C GLN A 433 11.10 -3.09 -14.81
N PHE A 434 10.03 -2.33 -14.61
CA PHE A 434 9.99 -0.90 -14.88
C PHE A 434 10.87 -0.09 -13.92
N GLU A 435 11.74 0.77 -14.48
CA GLU A 435 12.57 1.71 -13.74
C GLU A 435 12.16 3.16 -14.07
N PRO A 436 11.40 3.86 -13.20
CA PRO A 436 10.82 5.16 -13.54
C PRO A 436 11.87 6.21 -13.97
N LEU A 437 12.99 6.28 -13.26
CA LEU A 437 14.07 7.24 -13.50
C LEU A 437 14.88 6.96 -14.78
N ARG A 438 14.59 5.85 -15.47
CA ARG A 438 15.19 5.47 -16.76
C ARG A 438 14.14 5.47 -17.87
N ASP A 439 13.03 4.77 -17.66
CA ASP A 439 12.04 4.39 -18.67
C ASP A 439 10.96 5.47 -18.89
N ALA A 440 10.73 6.33 -17.89
CA ALA A 440 9.83 7.48 -18.01
C ALA A 440 10.54 8.76 -18.52
N VAL A 441 11.86 8.73 -18.63
CA VAL A 441 12.68 9.87 -19.06
C VAL A 441 12.83 9.86 -20.58
N VAL A 442 12.17 10.82 -21.23
CA VAL A 442 12.00 10.85 -22.70
C VAL A 442 12.82 11.94 -23.42
N PHE A 443 13.36 12.90 -22.68
CA PHE A 443 14.15 13.99 -23.26
C PHE A 443 15.62 13.60 -23.44
N SER A 444 16.30 14.35 -24.31
CA SER A 444 17.64 13.99 -24.77
C SER A 444 18.72 14.23 -23.72
N GLU A 445 19.93 13.73 -23.96
CA GLU A 445 21.11 14.02 -23.15
C GLU A 445 21.85 15.30 -23.59
N LYS A 446 21.31 16.04 -24.57
CA LYS A 446 21.94 17.26 -25.07
C LYS A 446 22.11 18.26 -23.93
N GLU A 447 23.29 18.84 -23.82
CA GLU A 447 23.57 19.85 -22.79
C GLU A 447 22.79 21.15 -23.04
N ILE A 448 22.21 21.68 -21.96
CA ILE A 448 21.53 22.97 -21.90
C ILE A 448 22.02 23.75 -20.68
N LYS A 449 21.89 25.08 -20.75
CA LYS A 449 22.16 25.94 -19.61
C LYS A 449 20.88 26.24 -18.86
N ILE A 450 20.93 26.11 -17.54
CA ILE A 450 19.85 26.47 -16.63
C ILE A 450 20.40 27.37 -15.53
N GLU A 451 19.56 28.24 -14.99
CA GLU A 451 19.85 29.02 -13.80
C GLU A 451 19.08 28.42 -12.62
N VAL A 452 19.81 27.98 -11.59
CA VAL A 452 19.26 27.28 -10.42
C VAL A 452 19.15 28.26 -9.26
N PHE A 453 18.00 28.25 -8.56
CA PHE A 453 17.70 29.18 -7.46
C PHE A 453 17.52 28.44 -6.12
N PRO A 454 17.86 29.07 -4.98
CA PRO A 454 17.59 28.53 -3.66
C PRO A 454 16.10 28.65 -3.26
N PRO A 455 15.56 27.74 -2.41
CA PRO A 455 16.22 26.55 -1.90
C PRO A 455 16.36 25.47 -2.98
N LEU A 456 17.51 24.81 -3.00
CA LEU A 456 17.80 23.73 -3.95
C LEU A 456 16.78 22.60 -3.74
N LYS A 457 15.91 22.40 -4.73
CA LYS A 457 14.89 21.33 -4.76
C LYS A 457 15.26 20.35 -5.88
N PRO A 458 15.41 19.05 -5.61
CA PRO A 458 15.27 18.34 -4.33
C PRO A 458 16.33 18.76 -3.29
N GLN A 459 16.04 18.55 -2.01
CA GLN A 459 16.75 19.09 -0.82
C GLN A 459 18.29 18.92 -0.79
N ASN A 460 18.86 18.12 -1.69
CA ASN A 460 20.30 17.81 -1.75
C ASN A 460 20.98 18.26 -3.05
N SER A 461 20.28 19.02 -3.92
CA SER A 461 20.81 19.50 -5.21
C SER A 461 21.30 18.38 -6.15
N LEU A 462 20.85 17.16 -5.90
CA LEU A 462 21.24 15.96 -6.61
C LEU A 462 20.06 15.48 -7.45
N VAL A 463 20.27 15.37 -8.75
CA VAL A 463 19.31 14.79 -9.69
C VAL A 463 19.81 13.42 -10.11
N GLU A 464 19.03 12.39 -9.81
CA GLU A 464 19.35 11.00 -10.16
C GLU A 464 18.40 10.52 -11.25
N MET A 465 18.90 10.40 -12.48
CA MET A 465 18.12 10.01 -13.67
C MET A 465 19.03 9.35 -14.70
N LYS A 466 18.51 8.39 -15.47
CA LYS A 466 19.28 7.62 -16.47
C LYS A 466 20.55 6.96 -15.90
N GLY A 467 20.50 6.53 -14.64
CA GLY A 467 21.66 5.93 -13.94
C GLY A 467 22.81 6.91 -13.68
N LYS A 468 22.59 8.22 -13.85
CA LYS A 468 23.56 9.28 -13.59
C LYS A 468 23.12 10.13 -12.40
N SER A 469 24.09 10.56 -11.60
CA SER A 469 23.88 11.50 -10.49
C SER A 469 24.48 12.85 -10.87
N ILE A 470 23.62 13.86 -11.01
CA ILE A 470 23.99 15.21 -11.45
C ILE A 470 23.82 16.16 -10.28
N LYS A 471 24.93 16.70 -9.79
CA LYS A 471 24.91 17.73 -8.75
C LYS A 471 24.79 19.11 -9.41
N VAL A 472 23.89 19.94 -8.90
CA VAL A 472 23.73 21.33 -9.31
C VAL A 472 24.04 22.28 -8.16
N GLU A 473 24.51 23.48 -8.50
CA GLU A 473 24.80 24.56 -7.55
C GLU A 473 23.92 25.78 -7.87
N GLU A 474 23.85 26.75 -6.97
CA GLU A 474 23.16 28.02 -7.27
C GLU A 474 23.83 28.74 -8.44
N GLY A 475 23.03 29.32 -9.35
CA GLY A 475 23.50 30.01 -10.54
C GLY A 475 23.48 29.16 -11.82
N ILE A 476 24.31 29.52 -12.81
CA ILE A 476 24.28 28.89 -14.14
C ILE A 476 24.97 27.53 -14.12
N ASN A 477 24.22 26.48 -14.44
CA ASN A 477 24.71 25.11 -14.57
C ASN A 477 24.54 24.63 -16.02
N THR A 478 25.43 23.77 -16.49
CA THR A 478 25.26 23.04 -17.75
C THR A 478 24.91 21.59 -17.43
N VAL A 479 23.72 21.15 -17.86
CA VAL A 479 23.17 19.83 -17.54
C VAL A 479 22.55 19.18 -18.77
N PRO A 480 22.41 17.84 -18.81
CA PRO A 480 21.59 17.16 -19.81
C PRO A 480 20.16 17.71 -19.83
N GLU A 481 19.56 17.79 -21.02
CA GLU A 481 18.23 18.37 -21.25
C GLU A 481 17.15 17.74 -20.36
N TYR A 482 17.15 16.40 -20.19
CA TYR A 482 16.19 15.74 -19.30
C TYR A 482 16.28 16.25 -17.85
N ALA A 483 17.48 16.50 -17.33
CA ALA A 483 17.70 16.94 -15.96
C ALA A 483 17.30 18.42 -15.81
N GLY A 484 17.64 19.25 -16.80
CA GLY A 484 17.22 20.65 -16.79
C GLY A 484 15.70 20.82 -16.91
N ILE A 485 15.04 20.03 -17.76
CA ILE A 485 13.57 20.00 -17.83
C ILE A 485 12.97 19.57 -16.50
N TYR A 486 13.48 18.52 -15.87
CA TYR A 486 13.02 18.08 -14.55
C TYR A 486 13.12 19.20 -13.50
N LEU A 487 14.28 19.86 -13.40
CA LEU A 487 14.50 20.95 -12.46
C LEU A 487 13.58 22.15 -12.73
N MET A 488 13.40 22.54 -14.00
CA MET A 488 12.49 23.61 -14.39
C MET A 488 11.03 23.28 -14.06
N CYS A 489 10.57 22.05 -14.36
CA CYS A 489 9.23 21.58 -14.02
C CYS A 489 8.96 21.54 -12.51
N ARG A 490 9.99 21.30 -11.69
CA ARG A 490 9.91 21.36 -10.22
C ARG A 490 9.98 22.79 -9.67
N GLY A 491 10.18 23.78 -10.53
CA GLY A 491 10.37 25.18 -10.15
C GLY A 491 11.70 25.45 -9.44
N ALA A 492 12.69 24.57 -9.60
CA ALA A 492 14.02 24.68 -8.99
C ALA A 492 15.02 25.44 -9.88
N ALA A 493 14.71 25.58 -11.17
CA ALA A 493 15.55 26.26 -12.14
C ALA A 493 14.73 27.00 -13.20
N GLU A 494 15.37 27.90 -13.93
CA GLU A 494 14.85 28.54 -15.12
C GLU A 494 15.81 28.34 -16.31
N TYR A 495 15.28 28.43 -17.53
CA TYR A 495 16.08 28.29 -18.75
C TYR A 495 16.96 29.53 -18.94
N ALA A 496 18.28 29.33 -19.02
CA ALA A 496 19.30 30.39 -19.08
C ALA A 496 19.61 30.86 -20.50
#